data_AF-A0A951SJA9-F1
#
_entry.id   AF-A0A951SJA9-F1
#
_cell.length_a   1.000
_cell.length_b   1.000
_cell.length_c   1.000
_cell.angle_alpha   90.00
_cell.angle_beta   90.00
_cell.angle_gamma   90.00
#
_symmetry.space_group_name_H-M   'P 1'
#
loop_
_entity.id
_entity.type
_entity.pdbx_description
1 polymer ?
#
loop_
_entity_poly.entity_id
_entity_poly.type
_entity_poly.pdbx_seq_one_letter_code
_entity_poly.pdbx_strand_id
1 'polypeptide(L)'
;MADQRQPAGSTPDGREQDDEGEEYGELIKFTFAGFVGGLLVAGILDWFGLERSGWGQWIVRTLSGEGESIFEGIYALRQRLAGATGSMAEAYGWGKVAGMVFPWIVDAGARLAGLDVQGTEGFFIPWFYAMSDQMGANVAGFLYLRRNNGHFAGAAASYVRNPVMLTSLAIVLVAPLGLFVGRAAGFSPNTQMLTAVETILANLCWLPPLVGWWTSGRNRVSAR
;
A
#
# COMPACT_ATOMS: atom_id res chain seq x y z
N MET A 1 15.30 23.31 51.58
CA MET A 1 15.84 21.94 51.72
C MET A 1 14.64 21.02 51.92
N ALA A 2 14.27 20.05 51.10
CA ALA A 2 14.83 19.42 49.90
C ALA A 2 13.62 19.08 48.99
N ASP A 3 13.62 19.43 47.71
CA ASP A 3 13.96 18.55 46.56
C ASP A 3 13.47 17.09 46.72
N GLN A 4 12.33 16.76 46.10
CA GLN A 4 12.01 15.41 45.66
C GLN A 4 11.67 15.46 44.16
N ARG A 5 12.72 15.25 43.37
CA ARG A 5 12.67 14.93 41.95
C ARG A 5 11.89 13.64 41.74
N GLN A 6 11.03 13.66 40.74
CA GLN A 6 10.51 12.48 40.05
C GLN A 6 11.68 11.55 39.65
N PRO A 7 11.57 10.22 39.81
CA PRO A 7 12.42 9.32 39.07
C PRO A 7 11.88 9.20 37.63
N ALA A 8 12.63 9.82 36.72
CA ALA A 8 12.65 9.46 35.31
C ALA A 8 13.17 8.02 35.16
N GLY A 9 12.56 7.26 34.25
CA GLY A 9 13.07 5.94 33.86
C GLY A 9 12.01 4.95 33.40
N SER A 10 11.00 5.34 32.62
CA SER A 10 10.30 4.39 31.77
C SER A 10 11.19 4.11 30.56
N THR A 11 11.90 2.99 30.57
CA THR A 11 12.56 2.43 29.37
C THR A 11 11.53 2.31 28.23
N PRO A 12 11.64 3.08 27.14
CA PRO A 12 10.68 3.06 26.05
C PRO A 12 11.10 2.07 24.95
N ASP A 13 11.52 0.83 25.29
CA ASP A 13 12.37 0.09 24.33
C ASP A 13 12.07 -1.41 24.16
N GLY A 14 10.93 -1.90 24.67
CA GLY A 14 10.54 -3.31 24.50
C GLY A 14 9.12 -3.49 23.98
N ARG A 15 8.14 -2.84 24.61
CA ARG A 15 6.73 -3.00 24.24
C ARG A 15 6.38 -2.33 22.92
N GLU A 16 6.82 -1.08 22.72
CA GLU A 16 6.57 -0.35 21.46
C GLU A 16 7.21 -1.05 20.25
N GLN A 17 8.42 -1.62 20.40
CA GLN A 17 9.07 -2.36 19.31
C GLN A 17 8.42 -3.72 19.03
N ASP A 18 7.86 -4.39 20.05
CA ASP A 18 7.10 -5.63 19.88
C ASP A 18 5.75 -5.38 19.20
N ASP A 19 5.05 -4.31 19.61
CA ASP A 19 3.78 -3.87 19.01
C ASP A 19 3.96 -3.49 17.53
N GLU A 20 5.02 -2.74 17.17
CA GLU A 20 5.33 -2.39 15.76
C GLU A 20 5.57 -3.63 14.89
N GLY A 21 6.27 -4.64 15.42
CA GLY A 21 6.57 -5.87 14.69
C GLY A 21 5.33 -6.73 14.41
N GLU A 22 4.38 -6.76 15.35
CA GLU A 22 3.08 -7.42 15.17
C GLU A 22 2.20 -6.70 14.15
N GLU A 23 2.20 -5.36 14.15
CA GLU A 23 1.47 -4.53 13.19
C GLU A 23 1.92 -4.78 11.73
N TYR A 24 3.23 -4.82 11.46
CA TYR A 24 3.76 -5.17 10.14
C TYR A 24 3.37 -6.61 9.71
N GLY A 25 3.33 -7.54 10.66
CA GLY A 25 2.95 -8.93 10.41
C GLY A 25 1.45 -9.09 10.08
N GLU A 26 0.60 -8.20 10.61
CA GLU A 26 -0.82 -8.15 10.29
C GLU A 26 -1.08 -7.56 8.90
N LEU A 27 -0.38 -6.47 8.54
CA LEU A 27 -0.42 -5.88 7.19
C LEU A 27 -0.16 -6.92 6.10
N ILE A 28 0.93 -7.70 6.23
CA ILE A 28 1.32 -8.73 5.26
C ILE A 28 0.20 -9.78 5.07
N LYS A 29 -0.53 -10.13 6.13
CA LYS A 29 -1.65 -11.09 6.05
C LYS A 29 -2.81 -10.49 5.25
N PHE A 30 -3.14 -9.22 5.46
CA PHE A 30 -4.18 -8.55 4.70
C PHE A 30 -3.82 -8.38 3.22
N THR A 31 -2.57 -8.02 2.91
CA THR A 31 -2.06 -7.99 1.54
C THR A 31 -2.22 -9.35 0.86
N PHE A 32 -1.82 -10.43 1.54
CA PHE A 32 -1.92 -11.78 0.99
C PHE A 32 -3.37 -12.22 0.76
N ALA A 33 -4.27 -11.89 1.70
CA ALA A 33 -5.71 -12.13 1.53
C ALA A 33 -6.27 -11.40 0.29
N GLY A 34 -5.81 -10.17 0.03
CA GLY A 34 -6.13 -9.41 -1.18
C GLY A 34 -5.72 -10.14 -2.45
N PHE A 35 -4.47 -10.60 -2.50
CA PHE A 35 -3.93 -11.33 -3.65
C PHE A 35 -4.69 -12.63 -3.94
N VAL A 36 -4.96 -13.42 -2.91
CA VAL A 36 -5.74 -14.66 -3.04
C VAL A 36 -7.15 -14.36 -3.51
N GLY A 37 -7.81 -13.35 -2.94
CA GLY A 37 -9.14 -12.91 -3.36
C GLY A 37 -9.19 -12.48 -4.83
N GLY A 38 -8.22 -11.67 -5.26
CA GLY A 38 -8.11 -11.22 -6.65
C GLY A 38 -7.90 -12.36 -7.64
N LEU A 39 -7.02 -13.33 -7.33
CA LEU A 39 -6.79 -14.52 -8.15
C LEU A 39 -8.03 -15.42 -8.25
N LEU A 40 -8.76 -15.61 -7.15
CA LEU A 40 -9.99 -16.42 -7.14
C LEU A 40 -11.07 -15.77 -8.00
N VAL A 41 -11.31 -14.46 -7.83
CA VAL A 41 -12.29 -13.72 -8.65
C VAL A 41 -11.90 -13.75 -10.12
N ALA A 42 -10.61 -13.56 -10.42
CA ALA A 42 -10.10 -13.66 -11.78
C ALA A 42 -10.38 -15.02 -12.42
N GLY A 43 -10.08 -16.12 -11.73
CA GLY A 43 -10.35 -17.47 -12.22
C GLY A 43 -11.85 -17.74 -12.44
N ILE A 44 -12.71 -17.24 -11.56
CA ILE A 44 -14.17 -17.34 -11.71
C ILE A 44 -14.64 -16.58 -12.96
N LEU A 45 -14.18 -15.35 -13.15
CA LEU A 45 -14.56 -14.53 -14.29
C LEU A 45 -14.07 -15.13 -15.61
N ASP A 46 -12.83 -15.62 -15.65
CA ASP A 46 -12.30 -16.34 -16.81
C ASP A 46 -13.15 -17.60 -17.10
N TRP A 47 -13.55 -18.36 -16.07
CA TRP A 47 -14.42 -19.53 -16.24
C TRP A 47 -15.80 -19.19 -16.83
N PHE A 48 -16.37 -18.04 -16.48
CA PHE A 48 -17.62 -17.55 -17.08
C PHE A 48 -17.44 -16.89 -18.47
N GLY A 49 -16.23 -16.91 -19.04
CA GLY A 49 -15.93 -16.29 -20.33
C GLY A 49 -15.85 -14.76 -20.29
N LEU A 50 -15.67 -14.18 -19.10
CA LEU A 50 -15.55 -12.73 -18.88
C LEU A 50 -14.10 -12.25 -18.90
N GLU A 51 -13.24 -12.96 -19.63
CA GLU A 51 -11.78 -12.77 -19.70
C GLU A 51 -11.37 -11.32 -20.01
N ARG A 52 -12.14 -10.64 -20.86
CA ARG A 52 -11.87 -9.25 -21.31
C ARG A 52 -12.87 -8.23 -20.78
N SER A 53 -13.72 -8.62 -19.83
CA SER A 53 -14.68 -7.70 -19.22
C SER A 53 -13.96 -6.54 -18.53
N GLY A 54 -14.28 -5.30 -18.91
CA GLY A 54 -13.73 -4.10 -18.26
C GLY A 54 -14.10 -4.02 -16.78
N TRP A 55 -15.34 -4.39 -16.44
CA TRP A 55 -15.78 -4.51 -15.05
C TRP A 55 -15.05 -5.63 -14.30
N GLY A 56 -14.78 -6.74 -14.97
CA GLY A 56 -13.97 -7.83 -14.39
C GLY A 56 -12.56 -7.36 -14.05
N GLN A 57 -11.90 -6.67 -14.99
CA GLN A 57 -10.55 -6.14 -14.80
C GLN A 57 -10.52 -5.11 -13.67
N TRP A 58 -11.55 -4.26 -13.58
CA TRP A 58 -11.70 -3.28 -12.52
C TRP A 58 -11.79 -3.95 -11.13
N ILE A 59 -12.64 -4.97 -10.97
CA ILE A 59 -12.78 -5.72 -9.70
C ILE A 59 -11.48 -6.42 -9.34
N VAL A 60 -10.87 -7.13 -10.30
CA VAL A 60 -9.64 -7.89 -10.09
C VAL A 60 -8.48 -6.98 -9.69
N ARG A 61 -8.28 -5.86 -10.39
CA ARG A 61 -7.25 -4.87 -10.05
C ARG A 61 -7.46 -4.27 -8.67
N THR A 62 -8.71 -3.99 -8.30
CA THR A 62 -9.04 -3.47 -6.98
C THR A 62 -8.67 -4.46 -5.88
N LEU A 63 -9.05 -5.74 -6.02
CA LEU A 63 -8.74 -6.76 -5.00
C LEU A 63 -7.25 -7.09 -4.93
N SER A 64 -6.59 -7.21 -6.08
CA SER A 64 -5.16 -7.53 -6.18
C SER A 64 -4.23 -6.36 -5.85
N GLY A 65 -4.68 -5.13 -6.06
CA GLY A 65 -3.90 -3.90 -5.84
C GLY A 65 -4.14 -3.25 -4.48
N GLU A 66 -5.40 -3.23 -4.04
CA GLU A 66 -5.84 -2.46 -2.86
C GLU A 66 -6.44 -3.37 -1.77
N GLY A 67 -6.26 -4.69 -1.87
CA GLY A 67 -6.89 -5.64 -0.94
C GLY A 67 -6.57 -5.35 0.53
N GLU A 68 -5.32 -5.02 0.85
CA GLU A 68 -4.88 -4.59 2.19
C GLU A 68 -5.69 -3.39 2.70
N SER A 69 -5.73 -2.30 1.93
CA SER A 69 -6.51 -1.09 2.22
C SER A 69 -8.00 -1.38 2.42
N ILE A 70 -8.57 -2.30 1.64
CA ILE A 70 -9.98 -2.69 1.75
C ILE A 70 -10.23 -3.48 3.03
N PHE A 71 -9.39 -4.46 3.34
CA PHE A 71 -9.56 -5.29 4.55
C PHE A 71 -9.36 -4.48 5.82
N GLU A 72 -8.35 -3.61 5.86
CA GLU A 72 -8.16 -2.67 6.97
C GLU A 72 -9.31 -1.68 7.09
N GLY A 73 -9.80 -1.13 5.98
CA GLY A 73 -10.94 -0.21 5.96
C GLY A 73 -12.21 -0.86 6.52
N ILE A 74 -12.48 -2.12 6.14
CA ILE A 74 -13.61 -2.91 6.65
C ILE A 74 -13.41 -3.24 8.14
N TYR A 75 -12.20 -3.62 8.55
CA TYR A 75 -11.88 -3.91 9.94
C TYR A 75 -12.08 -2.68 10.84
N ALA A 76 -11.54 -1.53 10.43
CA ALA A 76 -11.69 -0.25 11.13
C ALA A 76 -13.17 0.18 11.19
N LEU A 77 -13.93 -0.01 10.11
CA LEU A 77 -15.38 0.27 10.09
C LEU A 77 -16.16 -0.64 11.04
N ARG A 78 -15.84 -1.93 11.08
CA ARG A 78 -16.46 -2.89 12.00
C ARG A 78 -16.17 -2.56 13.46
N GLN A 79 -14.94 -2.16 13.77
CA GLN A 79 -14.55 -1.72 15.11
C GLN A 79 -15.26 -0.43 15.54
N ARG A 80 -15.53 0.47 14.59
CA ARG A 80 -16.33 1.68 14.81
C ARG A 80 -17.81 1.37 15.06
N LEU A 81 -18.40 0.45 14.30
CA LEU A 81 -19.77 -0.04 14.53
C LEU A 81 -19.89 -0.74 15.90
N ALA A 82 -18.80 -1.26 16.44
CA ALA A 82 -18.70 -1.82 17.79
C ALA A 82 -18.45 -0.76 18.90
N GLY A 83 -18.44 0.54 18.58
CA GLY A 83 -18.54 1.61 19.58
C GLY A 83 -17.23 2.32 19.99
N ALA A 84 -16.12 2.14 19.27
CA ALA A 84 -14.88 2.87 19.56
C ALA A 84 -14.87 4.28 18.91
N THR A 85 -14.76 5.31 19.75
CA THR A 85 -14.75 6.75 19.41
C THR A 85 -13.64 7.13 18.43
N GLY A 86 -14.02 7.83 17.35
CA GLY A 86 -13.12 8.26 16.27
C GLY A 86 -12.35 9.56 16.56
N SER A 87 -11.12 9.65 16.03
CA SER A 87 -10.39 10.92 15.84
C SER A 87 -9.15 10.85 14.91
N MET A 88 -8.63 9.67 14.53
CA MET A 88 -7.45 9.55 13.62
C MET A 88 -7.67 8.50 12.52
N ALA A 89 -8.26 7.36 12.88
CA ALA A 89 -8.63 6.29 11.94
C ALA A 89 -9.60 6.74 10.84
N GLU A 90 -10.44 7.75 11.09
CA GLU A 90 -11.41 8.25 10.10
C GLU A 90 -10.73 9.10 9.01
N ALA A 91 -9.79 9.97 9.37
CA ALA A 91 -9.02 10.73 8.40
C ALA A 91 -8.11 9.82 7.56
N TYR A 92 -7.54 8.79 8.19
CA TYR A 92 -6.74 7.78 7.51
C TYR A 92 -7.60 6.92 6.56
N GLY A 93 -8.79 6.50 7.00
CA GLY A 93 -9.76 5.77 6.18
C GLY A 93 -10.26 6.58 4.97
N TRP A 94 -10.55 7.88 5.13
CA TRP A 94 -10.92 8.75 4.01
C TRP A 94 -9.77 8.97 3.03
N GLY A 95 -8.53 9.05 3.51
CA GLY A 95 -7.32 9.09 2.68
C GLY A 95 -7.17 7.84 1.83
N LYS A 96 -7.36 6.65 2.42
CA LYS A 96 -7.34 5.37 1.70
C LYS A 96 -8.48 5.25 0.69
N VAL A 97 -9.69 5.67 1.04
CA VAL A 97 -10.83 5.68 0.11
C VAL A 97 -10.60 6.63 -1.07
N ALA A 98 -10.08 7.83 -0.83
CA ALA A 98 -9.71 8.75 -1.90
C ALA A 98 -8.58 8.18 -2.79
N GLY A 99 -7.60 7.50 -2.16
CA GLY A 99 -6.53 6.77 -2.84
C GLY A 99 -7.06 5.64 -3.73
N MET A 100 -8.08 4.90 -3.29
CA MET A 100 -8.69 3.82 -4.09
C MET A 100 -9.58 4.34 -5.23
N VAL A 101 -10.26 5.47 -5.03
CA VAL A 101 -11.16 6.05 -6.05
C VAL A 101 -10.38 6.67 -7.21
N PHE A 102 -9.17 7.19 -6.97
CA PHE A 102 -8.37 7.82 -8.02
C PHE A 102 -8.00 6.86 -9.17
N PRO A 103 -7.44 5.66 -8.93
CA PRO A 103 -7.22 4.65 -9.96
C PRO A 103 -8.48 4.28 -10.76
N TRP A 104 -9.64 4.26 -10.10
CA TRP A 104 -10.92 3.95 -10.76
C TRP A 104 -11.31 5.02 -11.76
N ILE A 105 -11.19 6.29 -11.38
CA ILE A 105 -11.46 7.43 -12.27
C ILE A 105 -10.51 7.41 -13.46
N VAL A 106 -9.23 7.13 -13.22
CA VAL A 106 -8.20 7.07 -14.25
C VAL A 106 -8.45 5.91 -15.22
N ASP A 107 -8.79 4.72 -14.75
CA ASP A 107 -9.11 3.55 -15.58
C ASP A 107 -10.38 3.80 -16.42
N ALA A 108 -11.45 4.28 -15.78
CA ALA A 108 -12.68 4.63 -16.49
C ALA A 108 -12.45 5.72 -17.55
N GLY A 109 -11.72 6.78 -17.20
CA GLY A 109 -11.37 7.86 -18.12
C GLY A 109 -10.52 7.39 -19.29
N ALA A 110 -9.53 6.52 -19.05
CA ALA A 110 -8.70 5.93 -20.10
C ALA A 110 -9.53 5.11 -21.10
N ARG A 111 -10.47 4.30 -20.60
CA ARG A 111 -11.40 3.53 -21.44
C ARG A 111 -12.34 4.43 -22.24
N LEU A 112 -12.87 5.48 -21.62
CA LEU A 112 -13.73 6.45 -22.30
C LEU A 112 -12.98 7.25 -23.37
N ALA A 113 -11.68 7.48 -23.17
CA ALA A 113 -10.80 8.10 -24.16
C ALA A 113 -10.38 7.15 -25.30
N GLY A 114 -10.77 5.87 -25.24
CA GLY A 114 -10.44 4.88 -26.26
C GLY A 114 -9.00 4.37 -26.23
N LEU A 115 -8.28 4.57 -25.12
CA LEU A 115 -6.91 4.07 -24.97
C LEU A 115 -6.87 2.55 -24.94
N ASP A 116 -5.81 1.97 -25.50
CA ASP A 116 -5.57 0.54 -25.39
C ASP A 116 -5.08 0.18 -23.98
N VAL A 117 -6.05 -0.11 -23.12
CA VAL A 117 -5.88 -0.53 -21.73
C VAL A 117 -5.03 -1.80 -21.58
N GLN A 118 -4.99 -2.64 -22.62
CA GLN A 118 -4.27 -3.91 -22.62
C GLN A 118 -2.90 -3.82 -23.32
N GLY A 119 -2.65 -2.75 -24.07
CA GLY A 119 -1.39 -2.45 -24.73
C GLY A 119 -0.47 -1.59 -23.88
N THR A 120 0.55 -1.00 -24.51
CA THR A 120 1.54 -0.16 -23.82
C THR A 120 0.92 1.13 -23.31
N GLU A 121 -0.14 1.66 -23.94
CA GLU A 121 -0.81 2.88 -23.50
C GLU A 121 -1.40 2.75 -22.09
N GLY A 122 -1.99 1.60 -21.77
CA GLY A 122 -2.62 1.34 -20.47
C GLY A 122 -1.69 0.93 -19.32
N PHE A 123 -0.35 0.97 -19.50
CA PHE A 123 0.59 0.47 -18.49
C PHE A 123 0.47 1.17 -17.11
N PHE A 124 0.04 2.43 -17.11
CA PHE A 124 -0.08 3.24 -15.89
C PHE A 124 -1.27 2.83 -15.03
N ILE A 125 -2.25 2.10 -15.57
CA ILE A 125 -3.46 1.68 -14.85
C ILE A 125 -3.11 0.70 -13.74
N PRO A 126 -2.50 -0.48 -14.01
CA PRO A 126 -2.10 -1.39 -12.93
C PRO A 126 -1.12 -0.73 -11.96
N TRP A 127 -0.28 0.21 -12.42
CA TRP A 127 0.59 0.99 -11.53
C TRP A 127 -0.21 1.82 -10.52
N PHE A 128 -1.22 2.57 -10.95
CA PHE A 128 -2.05 3.35 -10.03
C PHE A 128 -2.83 2.47 -9.05
N TYR A 129 -3.36 1.32 -9.49
CA TYR A 129 -4.03 0.37 -8.58
C TYR A 129 -3.09 -0.28 -7.58
N ALA A 130 -1.83 -0.49 -7.95
CA ALA A 130 -0.88 -1.16 -7.09
C ALA A 130 -0.21 -0.18 -6.11
N MET A 131 -0.04 1.09 -6.49
CA MET A 131 0.85 2.02 -5.80
C MET A 131 0.14 3.19 -5.12
N SER A 132 -1.19 3.30 -5.19
CA SER A 132 -1.91 4.42 -4.58
C SER A 132 -1.64 4.51 -3.08
N ASP A 133 -1.64 3.37 -2.38
CA ASP A 133 -1.33 3.30 -0.96
C ASP A 133 0.12 3.74 -0.66
N GLN A 134 1.10 3.30 -1.46
CA GLN A 134 2.50 3.73 -1.31
C GLN A 134 2.69 5.23 -1.58
N MET A 135 2.00 5.79 -2.57
CA MET A 135 2.01 7.23 -2.82
C MET A 135 1.41 7.99 -1.64
N GLY A 136 0.30 7.50 -1.09
CA GLY A 136 -0.32 8.01 0.13
C GLY A 136 0.61 7.97 1.34
N ALA A 137 1.25 6.82 1.59
CA ALA A 137 2.21 6.62 2.66
C ALA A 137 3.41 7.58 2.55
N ASN A 138 3.93 7.80 1.34
CA ASN A 138 5.03 8.74 1.11
C ASN A 138 4.63 10.19 1.40
N VAL A 139 3.45 10.61 0.94
CA VAL A 139 2.92 11.96 1.20
C VAL A 139 2.65 12.15 2.70
N ALA A 140 1.96 11.20 3.33
CA ALA A 140 1.63 11.26 4.74
C ALA A 140 2.89 11.26 5.63
N GLY A 141 3.84 10.37 5.35
CA GLY A 141 5.12 10.30 6.06
C GLY A 141 5.95 11.57 5.90
N PHE A 142 6.01 12.15 4.70
CA PHE A 142 6.69 13.44 4.50
C PHE A 142 6.01 14.59 5.27
N LEU A 143 4.68 14.66 5.27
CA LEU A 143 3.93 15.66 6.03
C LEU A 143 4.12 15.51 7.55
N TYR A 144 4.18 14.27 8.05
CA TYR A 144 4.52 13.98 9.44
C TYR A 144 5.92 14.48 9.80
N LEU A 145 6.92 14.13 8.98
CA LEU A 145 8.31 14.59 9.17
C LEU A 145 8.43 16.11 9.09
N ARG A 146 7.65 16.77 8.24
CA ARG A 146 7.56 18.23 8.17
C ARG A 146 6.98 18.83 9.44
N ARG A 147 5.91 18.25 9.99
CA ARG A 147 5.32 18.70 11.25
C ARG A 147 6.31 18.55 12.40
N ASN A 148 7.07 17.45 12.44
CA ASN A 148 8.03 17.19 13.52
C ASN A 148 9.29 18.07 13.43
N ASN A 149 9.83 18.28 12.23
CA ASN A 149 11.04 19.09 12.04
C ASN A 149 10.76 20.59 11.92
N GLY A 150 9.51 21.02 11.76
CA GLY A 150 9.10 22.42 11.61
C GLY A 150 9.46 23.08 10.27
N HIS A 151 10.41 22.53 9.50
CA HIS A 151 10.82 23.06 8.20
C HIS A 151 11.07 21.95 7.15
N PHE A 152 10.92 22.30 5.88
CA PHE A 152 10.98 21.35 4.75
C PHE A 152 12.35 20.66 4.61
N ALA A 153 13.45 21.39 4.81
CA ALA A 153 14.79 20.82 4.67
C ALA A 153 15.07 19.70 5.71
N GLY A 154 14.55 19.85 6.94
CA GLY A 154 14.68 18.85 7.99
C GLY A 154 13.87 17.61 7.65
N ALA A 155 12.64 17.80 7.15
CA ALA A 155 11.80 16.70 6.67
C ALA A 155 12.46 15.89 5.55
N ALA A 156 13.05 16.56 4.55
CA ALA A 156 13.75 15.90 3.46
C ALA A 156 14.98 15.13 3.96
N ALA A 157 15.78 15.72 4.85
CA ALA A 157 16.94 15.06 5.44
C ALA A 157 16.57 13.83 6.31
N SER A 158 15.45 13.88 7.03
CA SER A 158 14.92 12.73 7.78
C SER A 158 14.36 11.66 6.84
N TYR A 159 13.68 12.07 5.76
CA TYR A 159 13.07 11.17 4.79
C TYR A 159 14.13 10.30 4.10
N VAL A 160 15.24 10.89 3.63
CA VAL A 160 16.32 10.15 2.96
C VAL A 160 17.14 9.26 3.91
N ARG A 161 16.91 9.35 5.22
CA ARG A 161 17.53 8.46 6.22
C ARG A 161 16.59 7.35 6.68
N ASN A 162 15.31 7.41 6.31
CA ASN A 162 14.33 6.41 6.68
C ASN A 162 14.27 5.29 5.61
N PRO A 163 14.68 4.05 5.94
CA PRO A 163 14.76 2.96 4.96
C PRO A 163 13.38 2.59 4.39
N VAL A 164 12.32 2.65 5.19
CA VAL A 164 10.95 2.31 4.75
C VAL A 164 10.45 3.32 3.71
N MET A 165 10.67 4.62 3.97
CA MET A 165 10.29 5.68 3.03
C MET A 165 11.08 5.58 1.72
N LEU A 166 12.38 5.30 1.78
CA LEU A 166 13.21 5.10 0.59
C LEU A 166 12.79 3.87 -0.21
N THR A 167 12.51 2.74 0.45
CA THR A 167 12.03 1.53 -0.21
C THR A 167 10.69 1.79 -0.90
N SER A 168 9.75 2.45 -0.23
CA SER A 168 8.46 2.79 -0.83
C SER A 168 8.63 3.74 -2.03
N LEU A 169 9.45 4.80 -1.91
CA LEU A 169 9.72 5.69 -3.02
C LEU A 169 10.38 4.98 -4.21
N ALA A 170 11.36 4.11 -3.94
CA ALA A 170 12.03 3.33 -4.98
C ALA A 170 11.04 2.44 -5.74
N ILE A 171 10.12 1.80 -5.04
CA ILE A 171 9.09 0.95 -5.63
C ILE A 171 8.14 1.76 -6.51
N VAL A 172 7.65 2.91 -6.03
CA VAL A 172 6.78 3.81 -6.81
C VAL A 172 7.44 4.23 -8.13
N LEU A 173 8.76 4.38 -8.15
CA LEU A 173 9.53 4.77 -9.34
C LEU A 173 9.90 3.58 -10.25
N VAL A 174 10.21 2.41 -9.69
CA VAL A 174 10.68 1.24 -10.43
C VAL A 174 9.53 0.42 -11.01
N ALA A 175 8.43 0.24 -10.27
CA ALA A 175 7.26 -0.51 -10.72
C ALA A 175 6.68 -0.05 -12.08
N PRO A 176 6.48 1.26 -12.37
CA PRO A 176 5.94 1.68 -13.65
C PRO A 176 6.91 1.43 -14.80
N LEU A 177 8.23 1.48 -14.55
CA LEU A 177 9.24 1.13 -15.56
C LEU A 177 9.16 -0.37 -15.92
N GLY A 178 9.05 -1.24 -14.91
CA GLY A 178 8.88 -2.67 -15.13
C GLY A 178 7.60 -3.00 -15.90
N LEU A 179 6.48 -2.37 -15.54
CA LEU A 179 5.22 -2.49 -16.26
C LEU A 179 5.32 -2.01 -17.71
N PHE A 180 5.90 -0.83 -17.93
CA PHE A 180 6.09 -0.27 -19.27
C PHE A 180 6.95 -1.19 -20.14
N VAL A 181 8.10 -1.66 -19.63
CA VAL A 181 8.98 -2.58 -20.36
C VAL A 181 8.29 -3.90 -20.64
N GLY A 182 7.54 -4.45 -19.68
CA GLY A 182 6.76 -5.67 -19.87
C GLY A 182 5.75 -5.52 -21.01
N ARG A 183 4.97 -4.43 -21.02
CA ARG A 183 4.02 -4.12 -22.10
C ARG A 183 4.72 -3.92 -23.44
N ALA A 184 5.82 -3.17 -23.46
CA ALA A 184 6.62 -2.93 -24.66
C ALA A 184 7.24 -4.22 -25.23
N ALA A 185 7.54 -5.21 -24.36
CA ALA A 185 8.01 -6.54 -24.76
C ALA A 185 6.90 -7.48 -25.25
N GLY A 186 5.64 -7.01 -25.30
CA GLY A 186 4.49 -7.75 -25.81
C GLY A 186 3.65 -8.45 -24.74
N PHE A 187 3.91 -8.23 -23.45
CA PHE A 187 2.98 -8.68 -22.41
C PHE A 187 1.66 -7.92 -22.54
N SER A 188 0.55 -8.65 -22.47
CA SER A 188 -0.79 -8.05 -22.49
C SER A 188 -1.74 -8.90 -21.64
N PRO A 189 -2.45 -8.29 -20.65
CA PRO A 189 -3.34 -9.01 -19.75
C PRO A 189 -4.67 -9.34 -20.43
N ASN A 190 -4.61 -10.34 -21.32
CA ASN A 190 -5.75 -10.78 -22.14
C ASN A 190 -6.81 -11.56 -21.37
N THR A 191 -6.49 -12.00 -20.15
CA THR A 191 -7.40 -12.70 -19.23
C THR A 191 -7.45 -11.97 -17.89
N GLN A 192 -8.46 -12.28 -17.09
CA GLN A 192 -8.55 -11.76 -15.73
C GLN A 192 -7.43 -12.31 -14.85
N MET A 193 -7.03 -13.58 -15.06
CA MET A 193 -5.90 -14.17 -14.33
C MET A 193 -4.60 -13.40 -14.60
N LEU A 194 -4.32 -13.07 -15.87
CA LEU A 194 -3.14 -12.26 -16.20
C LEU A 194 -3.26 -10.83 -15.66
N THR A 195 -4.47 -10.28 -15.58
CA THR A 195 -4.74 -8.98 -14.94
C THR A 195 -4.42 -9.03 -13.44
N ALA A 196 -4.83 -10.10 -12.76
CA ALA A 196 -4.53 -10.31 -11.33
C ALA A 196 -3.03 -10.43 -11.10
N VAL A 197 -2.35 -11.27 -11.87
CA VAL A 197 -0.90 -11.49 -11.78
C VAL A 197 -0.14 -10.20 -12.07
N GLU A 198 -0.48 -9.47 -13.14
CA GLU A 198 0.12 -8.17 -13.46
C GLU A 198 0.00 -7.21 -12.28
N THR A 199 -1.19 -7.12 -11.70
CA THR A 199 -1.44 -6.19 -10.58
C THR A 199 -0.66 -6.61 -9.34
N ILE A 200 -0.63 -7.90 -9.00
CA ILE A 200 0.12 -8.42 -7.84
C ILE A 200 1.63 -8.19 -8.02
N LEU A 201 2.17 -8.45 -9.22
CA LEU A 201 3.59 -8.25 -9.48
C LEU A 201 3.98 -6.76 -9.50
N ALA A 202 3.07 -5.89 -9.96
CA ALA A 202 3.20 -4.45 -9.81
C ALA A 202 3.07 -4.02 -8.35
N ASN A 203 2.26 -4.76 -7.58
CA ASN A 203 1.97 -4.49 -6.18
C ASN A 203 3.05 -5.04 -5.26
N LEU A 204 4.13 -4.27 -5.21
CA LEU A 204 5.26 -4.48 -4.33
C LEU A 204 5.03 -3.87 -2.93
N CYS A 205 3.79 -3.62 -2.50
CA CYS A 205 3.46 -3.00 -1.21
C CYS A 205 3.87 -3.82 0.02
N TRP A 206 4.12 -5.12 -0.15
CA TRP A 206 4.62 -5.98 0.92
C TRP A 206 6.11 -5.78 1.22
N LEU A 207 6.88 -5.14 0.32
CA LEU A 207 8.32 -4.93 0.52
C LEU A 207 8.65 -3.91 1.62
N PRO A 208 8.03 -2.71 1.71
CA PRO A 208 8.32 -1.78 2.80
C PRO A 208 8.03 -2.34 4.21
N PRO A 209 6.88 -2.99 4.49
CA PRO A 209 6.65 -3.68 5.77
C PRO A 209 7.68 -4.77 6.06
N LEU A 210 8.06 -5.56 5.04
CA LEU A 210 9.08 -6.60 5.19
C LEU A 210 10.46 -6.02 5.53
N VAL A 211 10.86 -4.91 4.89
CA VAL A 211 12.09 -4.18 5.20
C VAL A 211 12.03 -3.60 6.62
N GLY A 212 10.89 -3.00 7.00
CA GLY A 212 10.63 -2.52 8.35
C GLY A 212 10.86 -3.62 9.39
N TRP A 213 10.16 -4.74 9.24
CA TRP A 213 10.31 -5.92 10.10
C TRP A 213 11.77 -6.41 10.19
N TRP A 214 12.49 -6.48 9.07
CA TRP A 214 13.87 -6.92 9.05
C TRP A 214 14.81 -5.94 9.77
N THR A 215 14.63 -4.63 9.56
CA THR A 215 15.44 -3.60 10.22
C THR A 215 15.20 -3.55 11.73
N SER A 216 13.95 -3.67 12.17
CA SER A 216 13.59 -3.75 13.60
C SER A 216 14.15 -5.02 14.24
N GLY A 217 14.08 -6.16 13.55
CA GLY A 217 14.67 -7.42 14.04
C GLY A 217 16.20 -7.37 14.19
N ARG A 218 16.91 -6.63 13.32
CA ARG A 218 18.37 -6.46 13.42
C ARG A 218 18.80 -5.61 14.61
N ASN A 219 18.04 -4.55 14.91
CA ASN A 219 18.31 -3.70 16.07
C ASN A 219 18.08 -4.47 17.39
N ARG A 220 17.11 -5.39 17.45
CA ARG A 220 16.91 -6.29 18.60
C ARG A 220 18.10 -7.22 18.87
N VAL A 221 18.81 -7.67 17.83
CA VAL A 221 19.99 -8.55 17.97
C VAL A 221 21.23 -7.78 18.40
N SER A 222 21.35 -6.50 18.01
CA SER A 222 22.50 -5.67 18.37
C SER A 222 22.38 -5.00 19.75
N ALA A 223 21.18 -4.99 20.33
CA ALA A 223 20.89 -4.44 21.67
C ALA A 223 20.91 -5.49 22.80
N ARG A 224 21.16 -6.76 22.47
CA ARG A 224 21.42 -7.84 23.43
C ARG A 224 22.92 -8.12 23.52
#